data_AF-A0A838Q1E8-F1
#
_entry.id   AF-A0A838Q1E8-F1
#
_cell.length_a   1.000
_cell.length_b   1.000
_cell.length_c   1.000
_cell.angle_alpha   90.00
_cell.angle_beta   90.00
_cell.angle_gamma   90.00
#
_symmetry.space_group_name_H-M   'P 1'
#
loop_
_entity.id
_entity.type
_entity.pdbx_description
1 polymer ?
#
loop_
_entity_poly.entity_id
_entity_poly.type
_entity_poly.pdbx_seq_one_letter_code
_entity_poly.pdbx_strand_id
1 'polypeptide(L)'
;MKIVLFPHSLVSDWNHGNAHFLRGVAAELSARGHEVAIYEPADSWSRQNLVQEYGEQPVADFHARYPELRSIQYTLESLDLAQVLTEANLVLVHEWSDHELVRRVGQ
;
A
#
# COMPACT_ATOMS: atom_id res chain seq x y z
N MET A 1 17.07 -4.31 4.60
CA MET A 1 16.30 -5.31 3.81
C MET A 1 15.34 -4.55 2.92
N LYS A 2 15.04 -5.08 1.73
CA LYS A 2 13.96 -4.59 0.87
C LYS A 2 12.66 -5.30 1.21
N ILE A 3 11.63 -4.54 1.55
CA ILE A 3 10.33 -5.02 1.99
C ILE A 3 9.27 -4.43 1.06
N VAL A 4 8.46 -5.28 0.45
CA VAL A 4 7.39 -4.87 -0.47
C VAL A 4 6.04 -5.13 0.18
N LEU A 5 5.20 -4.11 0.28
CA LEU A 5 3.87 -4.17 0.88
C LEU A 5 2.80 -3.95 -0.20
N PHE A 6 1.82 -4.84 -0.28
CA PHE A 6 0.61 -4.71 -1.09
C PHE A 6 -0.62 -4.56 -0.18
N PRO A 7 -0.84 -3.38 0.43
CA PRO A 7 -2.05 -3.11 1.21
C PRO A 7 -3.28 -2.87 0.34
N HIS A 8 -4.47 -2.97 0.95
CA HIS A 8 -5.71 -2.51 0.31
C HIS A 8 -5.74 -0.99 0.17
N SER A 9 -5.34 -0.27 1.22
CA SER A 9 -5.02 1.16 1.13
C SER A 9 -4.03 1.56 2.24
N LEU A 10 -3.07 2.40 1.88
CA LEU A 10 -2.25 3.13 2.83
C LEU A 10 -2.94 4.44 3.26
N VAL A 11 -3.53 5.13 2.28
CA VAL A 11 -4.08 6.49 2.44
C VAL A 11 -5.43 6.50 3.13
N SER A 12 -6.29 5.50 2.86
CA SER A 12 -7.64 5.46 3.41
C SER A 12 -7.80 4.41 4.50
N ASP A 13 -8.45 4.79 5.60
CA ASP A 13 -8.94 3.91 6.65
C ASP A 13 -10.48 3.77 6.62
N TRP A 14 -11.14 4.31 5.58
CA TRP A 14 -12.58 4.21 5.40
C TRP A 14 -12.98 2.74 5.29
N ASN A 15 -13.72 2.24 6.28
CA ASN A 15 -14.03 0.83 6.48
C ASN A 15 -12.81 -0.12 6.33
N HIS A 16 -11.61 0.38 6.65
CA HIS A 16 -10.33 -0.32 6.51
C HIS A 16 -9.37 0.07 7.65
N GLY A 17 -9.77 -0.25 8.90
CA GLY A 17 -9.00 0.13 10.10
C GLY A 17 -7.57 -0.43 10.16
N ASN A 18 -7.26 -1.50 9.41
CA ASN A 18 -5.92 -2.07 9.31
C ASN A 18 -4.88 -1.07 8.74
N ALA A 19 -5.32 -0.04 8.01
CA ALA A 19 -4.44 1.01 7.50
C ALA A 19 -3.62 1.69 8.62
N HIS A 20 -4.19 1.89 9.82
CA HIS A 20 -3.44 2.49 10.93
C HIS A 20 -2.29 1.61 11.40
N PHE A 21 -2.52 0.31 11.51
CA PHE A 21 -1.49 -0.64 11.92
C PHE A 21 -0.38 -0.72 10.86
N LEU A 22 -0.76 -0.80 9.59
CA LEU A 22 0.15 -0.76 8.45
C LEU A 22 1.03 0.49 8.47
N ARG A 23 0.44 1.69 8.68
CA ARG A 23 1.19 2.96 8.75
C ARG A 23 2.26 2.90 9.84
N GLY A 24 1.92 2.41 11.02
CA GLY A 24 2.88 2.25 12.13
C GLY A 24 4.00 1.26 11.82
N VAL A 25 3.66 0.09 11.26
CA VAL A 25 4.65 -0.92 10.87
C VAL A 25 5.58 -0.40 9.77
N ALA A 26 5.03 0.23 8.72
CA ALA A 26 5.82 0.77 7.62
C ALA A 26 6.74 1.91 8.09
N ALA A 27 6.25 2.82 8.92
CA ALA A 27 7.06 3.90 9.48
C ALA A 27 8.22 3.36 10.33
N GLU A 28 7.96 2.38 11.19
CA GLU A 28 9.00 1.82 12.06
C GLU A 28 10.02 0.98 11.29
N LEU A 29 9.60 0.22 10.26
CA LEU A 29 10.53 -0.48 9.37
C LEU A 29 11.45 0.51 8.64
N SER A 30 10.89 1.58 8.10
CA SER A 30 11.68 2.65 7.46
C SER A 30 12.64 3.32 8.46
N ALA A 31 12.18 3.63 9.67
CA ALA A 31 13.00 4.24 10.73
C ALA A 31 14.20 3.37 11.15
N ARG A 32 14.08 2.05 11.01
CA ARG A 32 15.17 1.09 11.28
C ARG A 32 16.11 0.88 10.09
N GLY A 33 15.94 1.61 9.00
CA GLY A 33 16.79 1.55 7.81
C GLY A 33 16.42 0.42 6.85
N HIS A 34 15.21 -0.14 6.92
CA HIS A 34 14.70 -1.01 5.87
C HIS A 34 14.20 -0.17 4.69
N GLU A 35 14.39 -0.67 3.46
CA GLU A 35 13.77 -0.10 2.27
C GLU A 35 12.34 -0.64 2.20
N VAL A 36 11.34 0.23 2.37
CA VAL A 36 9.93 -0.15 2.34
C VAL A 36 9.28 0.43 1.09
N ALA A 37 8.85 -0.44 0.19
CA ALA A 37 8.09 -0.07 -1.01
C ALA A 37 6.63 -0.48 -0.83
N ILE A 38 5.70 0.46 -0.99
CA ILE A 38 4.26 0.23 -0.78
C ILE A 38 3.53 0.41 -2.11
N TYR A 39 2.74 -0.59 -2.49
CA TYR A 39 1.95 -0.61 -3.71
C TYR A 39 0.48 -0.79 -3.34
N GLU A 40 -0.39 0.16 -3.67
CA GLU A 40 -1.82 0.03 -3.41
C GLU A 40 -2.62 0.05 -4.73
N PRO A 41 -3.77 -0.66 -4.81
CA PRO A 41 -4.60 -0.64 -6.02
C PRO A 41 -5.06 0.78 -6.35
N ALA A 42 -5.00 1.14 -7.64
CA ALA A 42 -5.50 2.42 -8.13
C ALA A 42 -7.02 2.57 -7.88
N ASP A 43 -7.73 1.45 -7.86
CA ASP A 43 -9.16 1.31 -7.64
C ASP A 43 -9.53 0.84 -6.23
N SER A 44 -8.67 1.13 -5.23
CA SER A 44 -8.91 0.78 -3.83
C SER A 44 -10.30 1.24 -3.36
N TRP A 45 -11.17 0.29 -3.04
CA TRP A 45 -12.54 0.55 -2.58
C TRP A 45 -12.58 1.48 -1.37
N SER A 46 -11.63 1.33 -0.44
CA SER A 46 -11.55 2.19 0.75
C SER A 46 -11.24 3.64 0.37
N ARG A 47 -10.32 3.86 -0.56
CA ARG A 47 -9.99 5.21 -1.04
C ARG A 47 -11.12 5.83 -1.87
N GLN A 48 -11.76 5.05 -2.74
CA GLN A 48 -12.87 5.52 -3.57
C GLN A 48 -14.04 6.02 -2.73
N ASN A 49 -14.46 5.28 -1.69
CA ASN A 49 -15.55 5.71 -0.82
C ASN A 49 -15.16 6.93 0.03
N LEU A 50 -13.91 6.99 0.54
CA LEU A 50 -13.41 8.17 1.24
C LEU A 50 -13.53 9.43 0.37
N VAL A 51 -13.07 9.37 -0.88
CA VAL A 51 -13.14 10.51 -1.81
C VAL A 51 -14.58 10.82 -2.19
N GLN A 52 -15.43 9.81 -2.37
CA GLN A 52 -16.83 10.02 -2.69
C GLN A 52 -17.60 10.72 -1.55
N GLU A 53 -17.32 10.39 -0.30
CA GLU A 53 -18.03 10.94 0.86
C GLU A 53 -17.45 12.29 1.33
N TYR A 54 -16.13 12.46 1.30
CA TYR A 54 -15.44 13.58 1.94
C TYR A 54 -14.58 14.42 0.97
N GLY A 55 -14.51 14.05 -0.31
CA GLY A 55 -13.65 14.68 -1.31
C GLY A 55 -12.18 14.30 -1.14
N GLU A 56 -11.29 15.04 -1.81
CA GLU A 56 -9.83 14.77 -1.82
C GLU A 56 -9.10 15.30 -0.57
N GLN A 57 -9.76 16.11 0.27
CA GLN A 57 -9.11 16.74 1.42
C GLN A 57 -8.48 15.73 2.39
N PRO A 58 -9.13 14.62 2.76
CA PRO A 58 -8.53 13.62 3.65
C PRO A 58 -7.26 12.96 3.07
N VAL A 59 -7.18 12.81 1.74
CA VAL A 59 -5.98 12.30 1.05
C VAL A 59 -4.82 13.30 1.18
N ALA A 60 -5.12 14.59 0.98
CA ALA A 60 -4.13 15.65 1.18
C ALA A 60 -3.66 15.73 2.64
N ASP A 61 -4.58 15.63 3.60
CA ASP A 61 -4.29 15.64 5.03
C ASP A 61 -3.42 14.44 5.44
N PHE A 62 -3.67 13.26 4.87
CA PHE A 62 -2.83 12.07 5.06
C PHE A 62 -1.38 12.35 4.65
N HIS A 63 -1.15 12.86 3.43
CA HIS A 63 0.20 13.15 2.93
C HIS A 63 0.88 14.29 3.70
N ALA A 64 0.13 15.25 4.24
CA ALA A 64 0.66 16.30 5.09
C ALA A 64 1.08 15.76 6.48
N ARG A 65 0.33 14.80 7.03
CA ARG A 65 0.60 14.20 8.34
C ARG A 65 1.73 13.16 8.30
N TYR A 66 1.82 12.39 7.22
CA TYR A 66 2.76 11.28 7.05
C TYR A 66 3.61 11.48 5.78
N PRO A 67 4.43 12.53 5.69
CA PRO A 67 5.17 12.86 4.47
C PRO A 67 6.15 11.77 3.99
N GLU A 68 6.61 10.93 4.91
CA GLU A 68 7.49 9.77 4.68
C GLU A 68 6.74 8.52 4.19
N LEU A 69 5.43 8.42 4.43
CA LEU A 69 4.63 7.27 4.00
C LEU A 69 4.02 7.55 2.63
N ARG A 70 4.57 6.89 1.61
CA ARG A 70 4.10 6.99 0.24
C ARG A 70 3.83 5.62 -0.35
N SER A 71 2.79 5.56 -1.18
CA SER A 71 2.40 4.40 -1.97
C SER A 71 2.52 4.72 -3.46
N ILE A 72 2.80 3.68 -4.24
CA ILE A 72 2.67 3.70 -5.69
C ILE A 72 1.34 3.03 -6.04
N GLN A 73 0.50 3.73 -6.80
CA GLN A 73 -0.74 3.12 -7.28
C GLN A 73 -0.47 2.20 -8.46
N TYR A 74 -1.16 1.06 -8.52
CA TYR A 74 -1.03 0.10 -9.62
C TYR A 74 -2.38 -0.40 -10.13
N THR A 75 -2.40 -0.88 -11.36
CA THR A 75 -3.37 -1.87 -11.85
C THR A 75 -2.63 -3.19 -12.10
N LEU A 76 -3.32 -4.33 -12.11
CA LEU A 76 -2.63 -5.61 -12.31
C LEU A 76 -1.94 -5.70 -13.68
N GLU A 77 -2.48 -5.03 -14.69
CA GLU A 77 -1.94 -4.99 -16.06
C GLU A 77 -0.66 -4.16 -16.15
N SER A 78 -0.57 -3.08 -15.36
CA SER A 78 0.57 -2.16 -15.37
C SER A 78 1.67 -2.58 -14.38
N LEU A 79 1.39 -3.53 -13.49
CA LEU A 79 2.31 -3.97 -12.45
C LEU A 79 3.33 -4.99 -13.00
N ASP A 80 4.56 -4.54 -13.24
CA ASP A 80 5.72 -5.42 -13.46
C ASP A 80 6.23 -5.98 -12.13
N LEU A 81 5.67 -7.11 -11.72
CA LEU A 81 6.06 -7.77 -10.48
C LEU A 81 7.51 -8.24 -10.46
N ALA A 82 8.10 -8.62 -11.61
CA ALA A 82 9.50 -9.05 -11.63
C ALA A 82 10.41 -7.89 -11.22
N GLN A 83 10.16 -6.70 -11.76
CA GLN A 83 10.87 -5.49 -11.37
C GLN A 83 10.59 -5.09 -9.91
N VAL A 84 9.31 -5.08 -9.51
CA VAL A 84 8.89 -4.67 -8.16
C VAL A 84 9.51 -5.57 -7.09
N LEU A 85 9.51 -6.89 -7.31
CA LEU A 85 9.99 -7.89 -6.36
C LEU A 85 11.48 -8.18 -6.47
N THR A 86 12.20 -7.53 -7.40
CA THR A 86 13.65 -7.69 -7.54
C THR A 86 14.34 -7.43 -6.20
N GLU A 87 15.10 -8.40 -5.69
CA GLU A 87 15.82 -8.34 -4.40
C GLU A 87 14.93 -8.15 -3.14
N ALA A 88 13.62 -8.33 -3.25
CA ALA A 88 12.73 -8.28 -2.09
C ALA A 88 13.08 -9.41 -1.11
N ASN A 89 13.28 -9.07 0.16
CA ASN A 89 13.54 -10.03 1.23
C ASN A 89 12.26 -10.45 1.96
N LEU A 90 11.22 -9.61 1.91
CA LEU A 90 9.91 -9.86 2.49
C LEU A 90 8.84 -9.22 1.61
N VAL A 91 7.77 -9.96 1.33
CA VAL A 91 6.59 -9.47 0.65
C VAL A 91 5.38 -9.70 1.54
N LEU A 92 4.61 -8.65 1.82
CA LEU A 92 3.35 -8.74 2.56
C LEU A 92 2.20 -8.37 1.64
N VAL A 93 1.19 -9.23 1.56
CA VAL A 93 0.01 -9.03 0.71
C VAL A 93 -1.22 -9.02 1.60
N HIS A 94 -2.07 -8.00 1.45
CA HIS A 94 -3.27 -7.87 2.26
C HIS A 94 -4.30 -8.95 1.91
N GLU A 95 -5.09 -9.40 2.90
CA GLU A 95 -6.09 -10.47 2.72
C GLU A 95 -7.19 -10.16 1.71
N TRP A 96 -7.44 -8.87 1.42
CA TRP A 96 -8.41 -8.41 0.42
C TRP A 96 -7.79 -8.18 -0.96
N SER A 97 -6.53 -8.55 -1.16
CA SER A 97 -5.89 -8.41 -2.47
C SER A 97 -6.48 -9.36 -3.48
N ASP A 98 -6.44 -8.97 -4.75
CA ASP A 98 -6.85 -9.84 -5.85
C ASP A 98 -6.07 -11.17 -5.82
N HIS A 99 -6.79 -12.29 -6.03
CA HIS A 99 -6.20 -13.62 -6.01
C HIS A 99 -5.11 -13.80 -7.07
N GLU A 100 -5.21 -13.10 -8.20
CA GLU A 100 -4.20 -13.10 -9.26
C GLU A 100 -2.91 -12.43 -8.79
N LEU A 101 -2.99 -11.36 -7.98
CA LEU A 101 -1.79 -10.77 -7.37
C LEU A 101 -1.07 -11.79 -6.50
N VAL A 102 -1.81 -12.46 -5.60
CA VAL A 102 -1.25 -13.47 -4.68
C VAL A 102 -0.58 -14.59 -5.47
N ARG A 103 -1.25 -15.07 -6.53
CA ARG A 103 -0.72 -16.11 -7.43
C ARG A 103 0.57 -15.67 -8.12
N ARG A 104 0.63 -14.43 -8.63
CA ARG A 104 1.82 -13.90 -9.32
C ARG A 104 2.99 -13.61 -8.39
N VAL A 105 2.73 -13.25 -7.12
CA VAL A 105 3.78 -13.04 -6.10
C VAL A 105 4.44 -14.36 -5.67
N GLY A 106 3.71 -15.47 -5.68
CA GLY A 106 4.22 -16.79 -5.27
C GLY A 106 4.94 -17.60 -6.34
N GLN A 107 5.18 -17.04 -7.52
CA GLN A 107 5.92 -17.67 -8.63
C GLN A 107 7.39 -17.27 -8.62
#